data_AF-A0A3R7KHJ8-F1
#
_entry.id   AF-A0A3R7KHJ8-F1
#
_cell.length_a   1.000
_cell.length_b   1.000
_cell.length_c   1.000
_cell.angle_alpha   90.00
_cell.angle_beta   90.00
_cell.angle_gamma   90.00
#
_symmetry.space_group_name_H-M   'P 1'
#
loop_
_entity.id
_entity.type
_entity.pdbx_description
1 polymer ?
#
loop_
_entity_poly.entity_id
_entity_poly.type
_entity_poly.pdbx_seq_one_letter_code
_entity_poly.pdbx_strand_id
1 'polypeptide(L)'
;MSDAEIMERTKAHPYHEVHALHVPRIRFSSNGRASVPRALTSSEVVVPAGAPVWAQHSVGFKGEDWDHVVETRGEDVMRAFAKETAAAVGVDEGGVRGVVLKPEADGLLVEFELRRPASLTEQDGKAAMDVCKYKAVWAVYQEVLLGMEEKVVTTHELGFEGEDWDYVLERRDAEVKEAAAIETARALGVGREDVVEVGLDVVPQSLVVFVTVRHSSKLSDSQVDGMLAQCQYKTLWALYDTRPLESAVLTRRFDGDDWDIVIDGSRGKLEDAFCRETAAALGVSQRQVVCVDCRIGSLFVDFKVLGCAMSDAEIMERTKAHPYHEVHALHVPRIRFSSNGRASVPRALTSSEVVVPAGAPVWAQHSVGFKGEDWDHVVETRGEDVMRAFAKETAAAVGVDEGGVRGVVLK
;
A
#
# COMPACT_ATOMS: atom_id res chain seq x y z
N MET A 1 -1.49 -7.63 -27.46
CA MET A 1 -2.87 -7.76 -26.97
C MET A 1 -3.00 -6.82 -25.80
N SER A 2 -3.78 -5.77 -25.95
CA SER A 2 -3.98 -4.72 -24.93
C SER A 2 -5.15 -5.07 -24.01
N ASP A 3 -5.14 -4.61 -22.76
CA ASP A 3 -6.22 -4.86 -21.78
C ASP A 3 -7.61 -4.37 -22.26
N ALA A 4 -7.64 -3.42 -23.20
CA ALA A 4 -8.85 -3.00 -23.90
C ALA A 4 -9.46 -4.11 -24.79
N GLU A 5 -8.64 -4.96 -25.43
CA GLU A 5 -9.13 -6.09 -26.25
C GLU A 5 -9.65 -7.25 -25.37
N ILE A 6 -9.17 -7.36 -24.12
CA ILE A 6 -9.65 -8.35 -23.15
C ILE A 6 -10.99 -7.90 -22.57
N MET A 7 -11.14 -6.60 -22.29
CA MET A 7 -12.37 -6.01 -21.74
C MET A 7 -13.51 -5.89 -22.76
N GLU A 8 -13.19 -5.74 -24.05
CA GLU A 8 -14.22 -5.72 -25.12
C GLU A 8 -14.73 -7.13 -25.44
N ARG A 9 -13.90 -8.17 -25.26
CA ARG A 9 -14.32 -9.57 -25.41
C ARG A 9 -15.18 -10.09 -24.25
N THR A 10 -15.00 -9.57 -23.03
CA THR A 10 -15.84 -9.93 -21.87
C THR A 10 -17.19 -9.19 -21.84
N LYS A 11 -17.34 -8.08 -22.57
CA LYS A 11 -18.63 -7.38 -22.74
C LYS A 11 -19.58 -8.03 -23.75
N ALA A 12 -19.10 -8.97 -24.57
CA ALA A 12 -19.86 -9.53 -25.70
C ALA A 12 -20.49 -10.91 -25.45
N HIS A 13 -20.44 -11.46 -24.23
CA HIS A 13 -21.13 -12.71 -23.89
C HIS A 13 -22.20 -12.48 -22.82
N PRO A 14 -23.35 -11.87 -23.19
CA PRO A 14 -24.55 -12.01 -22.39
C PRO A 14 -24.88 -13.51 -22.34
N TYR A 15 -25.07 -14.04 -21.12
CA TYR A 15 -25.40 -15.43 -20.80
C TYR A 15 -26.74 -15.93 -21.37
N HIS A 16 -27.22 -15.38 -22.49
CA HIS A 16 -28.45 -15.79 -23.15
C HIS A 16 -28.28 -16.98 -24.11
N GLU A 17 -27.07 -17.36 -24.52
CA GLU A 17 -26.86 -18.48 -25.46
C GLU A 17 -26.36 -19.79 -24.83
N VAL A 18 -25.98 -19.81 -23.54
CA VAL A 18 -25.60 -21.08 -22.86
C VAL A 18 -26.83 -21.96 -22.55
N HIS A 19 -28.03 -21.39 -22.61
CA HIS A 19 -29.30 -22.08 -22.36
C HIS A 19 -29.73 -23.07 -23.46
N ALA A 20 -29.06 -23.10 -24.63
CA ALA A 20 -29.55 -23.86 -25.78
C ALA A 20 -28.73 -25.11 -26.19
N LEU A 21 -27.59 -25.42 -25.55
CA LEU A 21 -26.70 -26.48 -26.04
C LEU A 21 -26.10 -27.41 -24.98
N HIS A 22 -26.66 -27.49 -23.77
CA HIS A 22 -26.22 -28.49 -22.79
C HIS A 22 -26.75 -29.89 -23.14
N VAL A 23 -26.10 -30.54 -24.11
CA VAL A 23 -26.27 -31.96 -24.39
C VAL A 23 -25.52 -32.76 -23.31
N PRO A 24 -26.20 -33.55 -22.46
CA PRO A 24 -25.56 -34.29 -21.38
C PRO A 24 -24.57 -35.31 -21.95
N ARG A 25 -23.29 -35.17 -21.64
CA ARG A 25 -22.27 -36.19 -21.95
C ARG A 25 -21.79 -36.84 -20.66
N ILE A 26 -22.46 -37.92 -20.28
CA ILE A 26 -22.08 -38.78 -19.17
C ILE A 26 -20.92 -39.67 -19.65
N ARG A 27 -19.81 -39.72 -18.92
CA ARG A 27 -18.71 -40.68 -19.16
C ARG A 27 -18.73 -41.75 -18.07
N PHE A 28 -18.54 -43.01 -18.47
CA PHE A 28 -18.55 -44.17 -17.58
C PHE A 28 -17.25 -44.96 -17.73
N SER A 29 -16.65 -45.35 -16.60
CA SER A 29 -15.52 -46.29 -16.55
C SER A 29 -15.82 -47.41 -15.56
N SER A 30 -15.54 -48.65 -15.95
CA SER A 30 -15.65 -49.84 -15.11
C SER A 30 -14.27 -50.46 -14.94
N ASN A 31 -13.74 -50.44 -13.71
CA ASN A 31 -12.59 -51.27 -13.37
C ASN A 31 -13.09 -52.66 -12.95
N GLY A 32 -13.32 -53.52 -13.94
CA GLY A 32 -13.52 -54.94 -13.72
C GLY A 32 -12.22 -55.59 -13.27
N ARG A 33 -11.94 -55.59 -11.96
CA ARG A 33 -10.93 -56.47 -11.36
C ARG A 33 -11.60 -57.36 -10.34
N ALA A 34 -11.93 -58.57 -10.79
CA ALA A 34 -12.14 -59.69 -9.90
C ALA A 34 -10.85 -59.88 -9.08
N SER A 35 -10.87 -59.46 -7.82
CA SER A 35 -9.86 -59.81 -6.84
C SER A 35 -10.03 -61.29 -6.50
N VAL A 36 -9.34 -62.17 -7.25
CA VAL A 36 -9.16 -63.57 -6.88
C VAL A 36 -8.02 -63.63 -5.86
N PRO A 37 -8.24 -64.05 -4.60
CA PRO A 37 -7.15 -64.26 -3.65
C PRO A 37 -6.41 -65.55 -4.01
N ARG A 38 -5.11 -65.42 -4.25
CA ARG A 38 -4.21 -66.56 -4.47
C ARG A 38 -3.80 -67.16 -3.12
N ALA A 39 -4.40 -68.32 -2.84
CA ALA A 39 -3.90 -69.47 -2.08
C ALA A 39 -3.20 -69.23 -0.72
N LEU A 40 -3.92 -69.52 0.36
CA LEU A 40 -3.41 -70.36 1.45
C LEU A 40 -4.41 -71.50 1.71
N THR A 41 -3.86 -72.70 1.59
CA THR A 41 -4.32 -74.05 1.96
C THR A 41 -5.64 -74.25 2.73
N SER A 42 -6.50 -75.09 2.13
CA SER A 42 -7.28 -76.18 2.77
C SER A 42 -8.21 -75.85 3.94
N SER A 43 -9.44 -75.43 3.62
CA SER A 43 -10.68 -76.02 4.16
C SER A 43 -11.86 -75.55 3.31
N GLU A 44 -12.71 -76.49 2.90
CA GLU A 44 -13.97 -76.23 2.20
C GLU A 44 -14.81 -75.20 2.96
N VAL A 45 -14.99 -74.02 2.36
CA VAL A 45 -16.12 -73.15 2.67
C VAL A 45 -17.07 -73.24 1.48
N VAL A 46 -18.10 -74.06 1.64
CA VAL A 46 -19.29 -74.03 0.78
C VAL A 46 -19.88 -72.63 0.89
N VAL A 47 -19.73 -71.82 -0.17
CA VAL A 47 -20.42 -70.54 -0.28
C VAL A 47 -21.90 -70.84 -0.46
N PRO A 48 -22.80 -70.43 0.44
CA PRO A 48 -24.22 -70.66 0.26
C PRO A 48 -24.69 -69.85 -0.96
N ALA A 49 -25.31 -70.54 -1.92
CA ALA A 49 -25.96 -69.94 -3.06
C ALA A 49 -27.08 -68.99 -2.57
N GLY A 50 -26.85 -67.68 -2.68
CA GLY A 50 -27.83 -66.66 -2.28
C GLY A 50 -27.26 -65.33 -1.76
N ALA A 51 -25.95 -65.18 -1.60
CA ALA A 51 -25.37 -63.90 -1.17
C ALA A 51 -25.52 -62.82 -2.27
N PRO A 52 -26.03 -61.61 -1.96
CA PRO A 52 -26.15 -60.53 -2.93
C PRO A 52 -24.74 -60.09 -3.40
N VAL A 53 -24.50 -60.16 -4.70
CA VAL A 53 -23.25 -59.70 -5.31
C VAL A 53 -23.34 -58.19 -5.48
N TRP A 54 -22.39 -57.47 -4.89
CA TRP A 54 -22.26 -56.02 -5.06
C TRP A 54 -21.20 -55.74 -6.14
N ALA A 55 -21.52 -54.82 -7.05
CA ALA A 55 -20.60 -54.38 -8.09
C ALA A 55 -20.33 -52.89 -7.90
N GLN A 56 -19.06 -52.49 -8.07
CA GLN A 56 -18.66 -51.09 -8.01
C GLN A 56 -18.86 -50.44 -9.37
N HIS A 57 -19.46 -49.26 -9.37
CA HIS A 57 -19.78 -48.46 -10.54
C HIS A 57 -19.37 -47.00 -10.33
N SER A 58 -19.20 -46.27 -11.43
CA SER A 58 -18.94 -44.83 -11.42
C SER A 58 -19.74 -44.10 -12.49
N VAL A 59 -20.24 -42.91 -12.17
CA VAL A 59 -20.93 -41.99 -13.10
C VAL A 59 -20.29 -40.61 -13.01
N GLY A 60 -19.90 -40.05 -14.16
CA GLY A 60 -19.37 -38.68 -14.25
C GLY A 60 -20.42 -37.67 -14.74
N PHE A 61 -20.61 -36.59 -13.98
CA PHE A 61 -21.41 -35.42 -14.34
C PHE A 61 -20.47 -34.29 -14.79
N LYS A 62 -20.73 -33.67 -15.94
CA LYS A 62 -19.91 -32.55 -16.43
C LYS A 62 -20.47 -31.22 -15.96
N GLY A 63 -19.64 -30.32 -15.44
CA GLY A 63 -20.05 -28.98 -15.03
C GLY A 63 -19.01 -28.32 -14.16
N GLU A 64 -19.18 -27.04 -13.91
CA GLU A 64 -18.34 -26.24 -13.01
C GLU A 64 -19.01 -26.18 -11.62
N ASP A 65 -18.26 -25.78 -10.60
CA ASP A 65 -18.76 -25.53 -9.23
C ASP A 65 -19.37 -26.75 -8.49
N TRP A 66 -19.06 -27.96 -8.94
CA TRP A 66 -19.52 -29.17 -8.25
C TRP A 66 -18.93 -29.32 -6.84
N ASP A 67 -17.76 -28.76 -6.57
CA ASP A 67 -17.17 -28.66 -5.24
C ASP A 67 -18.09 -27.89 -4.29
N HIS A 68 -18.59 -26.72 -4.71
CA HIS A 68 -19.52 -25.91 -3.93
C HIS A 68 -20.90 -26.60 -3.76
N VAL A 69 -21.39 -27.25 -4.82
CA VAL A 69 -22.66 -28.01 -4.78
C VAL A 69 -22.57 -29.18 -3.81
N VAL A 70 -21.45 -29.89 -3.80
CA VAL A 70 -21.20 -31.02 -2.87
C VAL A 70 -21.04 -30.52 -1.43
N GLU A 71 -20.35 -29.40 -1.21
CA GLU A 71 -20.20 -28.80 0.12
C GLU A 71 -21.54 -28.34 0.69
N THR A 72 -22.37 -27.69 -0.13
CA THR A 72 -23.61 -27.05 0.33
C THR A 72 -24.77 -28.04 0.41
N ARG A 73 -24.88 -28.95 -0.57
CA ARG A 73 -26.03 -29.86 -0.74
C ARG A 73 -25.64 -31.30 -1.11
N GLY A 74 -24.45 -31.76 -0.70
CA GLY A 74 -23.96 -33.09 -1.01
C GLY A 74 -24.91 -34.23 -0.62
N GLU A 75 -25.59 -34.14 0.52
CA GLU A 75 -26.58 -35.15 0.94
C GLU A 75 -27.79 -35.23 0.01
N ASP A 76 -28.26 -34.09 -0.50
CA ASP A 76 -29.36 -34.03 -1.46
C ASP A 76 -28.95 -34.62 -2.80
N VAL A 77 -27.71 -34.33 -3.24
CA VAL A 77 -27.11 -34.94 -4.45
C VAL A 77 -27.01 -36.46 -4.30
N MET A 78 -26.48 -36.96 -3.17
CA MET A 78 -26.39 -38.41 -2.89
C MET A 78 -27.75 -39.09 -2.90
N ARG A 79 -28.74 -38.47 -2.25
CA ARG A 79 -30.12 -39.00 -2.16
C ARG A 79 -30.79 -39.02 -3.54
N ALA A 80 -30.70 -37.93 -4.30
CA ALA A 80 -31.23 -37.84 -5.65
C ALA A 80 -30.59 -38.89 -6.57
N PHE A 81 -29.26 -39.01 -6.51
CA PHE A 81 -28.50 -39.99 -7.28
C PHE A 81 -28.90 -41.43 -6.96
N ALA A 82 -28.96 -41.79 -5.68
CA ALA A 82 -29.30 -43.15 -5.26
C ALA A 82 -30.72 -43.53 -5.70
N LYS A 83 -31.68 -42.61 -5.54
CA LYS A 83 -33.08 -42.82 -5.92
C LYS A 83 -33.25 -43.00 -7.43
N GLU A 84 -32.64 -42.13 -8.24
CA GLU A 84 -32.75 -42.21 -9.70
C GLU A 84 -31.99 -43.42 -10.26
N THR A 85 -30.84 -43.79 -9.68
CA THR A 85 -30.10 -45.00 -10.08
C THR A 85 -30.87 -46.27 -9.74
N ALA A 86 -31.46 -46.34 -8.54
CA ALA A 86 -32.28 -47.49 -8.14
C ALA A 86 -33.49 -47.66 -9.08
N ALA A 87 -34.18 -46.55 -9.39
CA ALA A 87 -35.30 -46.55 -10.33
C ALA A 87 -34.90 -46.93 -11.76
N ALA A 88 -33.76 -46.41 -12.26
CA ALA A 88 -33.27 -46.72 -13.60
C ALA A 88 -32.91 -48.19 -13.77
N VAL A 89 -32.29 -48.80 -12.75
CA VAL A 89 -31.85 -50.20 -12.78
C VAL A 89 -32.95 -51.18 -12.32
N GLY A 90 -34.07 -50.67 -11.81
CA GLY A 90 -35.20 -51.48 -11.34
C GLY A 90 -34.92 -52.22 -10.03
N VAL A 91 -34.09 -51.64 -9.15
CA VAL A 91 -33.80 -52.15 -7.80
C VAL A 91 -34.47 -51.28 -6.74
N ASP A 92 -34.66 -51.81 -5.53
CA ASP A 92 -35.09 -50.99 -4.39
C ASP A 92 -34.01 -49.97 -4.01
N GLU A 93 -34.41 -48.89 -3.32
CA GLU A 93 -33.49 -47.82 -2.90
C GLU A 93 -32.35 -48.33 -2.00
N GLY A 94 -32.52 -49.46 -1.30
CA GLY A 94 -31.48 -50.12 -0.52
C GLY A 94 -30.45 -50.89 -1.36
N GLY A 95 -30.69 -51.01 -2.67
CA GLY A 95 -29.84 -51.63 -3.67
C GLY A 95 -28.72 -50.74 -4.20
N VAL A 96 -28.63 -49.48 -3.78
CA VAL A 96 -27.52 -48.56 -4.07
C VAL A 96 -26.88 -48.14 -2.75
N ARG A 97 -25.57 -48.33 -2.58
CA ARG A 97 -24.83 -48.03 -1.34
C ARG A 97 -23.44 -47.48 -1.63
N GLY A 98 -22.77 -46.95 -0.60
CA GLY A 98 -21.39 -46.48 -0.70
C GLY A 98 -21.22 -45.32 -1.70
N VAL A 99 -22.22 -44.43 -1.81
CA VAL A 99 -22.17 -43.28 -2.71
C VAL A 99 -21.12 -42.30 -2.21
N VAL A 100 -20.08 -42.10 -2.99
CA VAL A 100 -18.98 -41.15 -2.73
C VAL A 100 -18.97 -40.12 -3.85
N LEU A 101 -19.09 -38.85 -3.46
CA LEU A 101 -19.02 -37.70 -4.36
C LEU A 101 -17.56 -37.23 -4.43
N LYS A 102 -16.97 -37.21 -5.63
CA LYS A 102 -15.62 -36.70 -5.88
C LYS A 102 -15.69 -35.55 -6.89
N PRO A 103 -15.71 -34.29 -6.42
CA PRO A 103 -15.59 -33.14 -7.29
C PRO A 103 -14.24 -33.20 -8.04
N GLU A 104 -14.29 -33.01 -9.35
CA GLU A 104 -13.13 -32.90 -10.25
C GLU A 104 -13.17 -31.52 -10.92
N ALA A 105 -12.06 -31.10 -11.54
CA ALA A 105 -11.95 -29.77 -12.12
C ALA A 105 -12.97 -29.47 -13.24
N ASP A 106 -13.48 -30.50 -13.94
CA ASP A 106 -14.47 -30.37 -15.02
C ASP A 106 -15.79 -31.12 -14.76
N GLY A 107 -16.05 -31.50 -13.51
CA GLY A 107 -17.23 -32.29 -13.20
C GLY A 107 -17.30 -32.87 -11.79
N LEU A 108 -18.20 -33.83 -11.63
CA LEU A 108 -18.38 -34.63 -10.43
C LEU A 108 -18.33 -36.10 -10.81
N LEU A 109 -17.41 -36.85 -10.21
CA LEU A 109 -17.37 -38.30 -10.28
C LEU A 109 -18.10 -38.89 -9.06
N VAL A 110 -19.13 -39.69 -9.32
CA VAL A 110 -19.87 -40.40 -8.27
C VAL A 110 -19.50 -41.87 -8.33
N GLU A 111 -18.86 -42.37 -7.28
CA GLU A 111 -18.56 -43.80 -7.09
C GLU A 111 -19.62 -44.43 -6.19
N PHE A 112 -20.09 -45.63 -6.51
CA PHE A 112 -21.12 -46.30 -5.73
C PHE A 112 -21.09 -47.82 -5.94
N GLU A 113 -21.77 -48.53 -5.06
CA GLU A 113 -21.98 -49.96 -5.12
C GLU A 113 -23.45 -50.26 -5.45
N LEU A 114 -23.66 -51.13 -6.44
CA LEU A 114 -24.98 -51.57 -6.86
C LEU A 114 -25.16 -53.04 -6.51
N ARG A 115 -26.30 -53.37 -5.90
CA ARG A 115 -26.71 -54.76 -5.66
C ARG A 115 -27.13 -55.37 -6.98
N ARG A 116 -26.41 -56.38 -7.46
CA ARG A 116 -26.67 -57.06 -8.72
C ARG A 116 -27.81 -58.09 -8.58
N PRO A 117 -28.98 -57.89 -9.20
CA PRO A 117 -29.95 -58.95 -9.37
C PRO A 117 -29.39 -60.03 -10.31
N ALA A 118 -29.72 -61.31 -10.09
CA ALA A 118 -29.27 -62.41 -10.95
C ALA A 118 -29.70 -62.27 -12.42
N SER A 119 -30.69 -61.42 -12.71
CA SER A 119 -31.22 -61.11 -14.03
C SER A 119 -30.58 -59.90 -14.74
N LEU A 120 -29.71 -59.14 -14.06
CA LEU A 120 -29.14 -57.91 -14.60
C LEU A 120 -27.67 -58.12 -14.99
N THR A 121 -27.38 -58.01 -16.28
CA THR A 121 -25.98 -58.01 -16.73
C THR A 121 -25.34 -56.66 -16.45
N GLU A 122 -24.00 -56.63 -16.41
CA GLU A 122 -23.24 -55.38 -16.23
C GLU A 122 -23.53 -54.37 -17.36
N GLN A 123 -23.79 -54.90 -18.56
CA GLN A 123 -24.09 -54.12 -19.76
C GLN A 123 -25.50 -53.52 -19.71
N ASP A 124 -26.49 -54.26 -19.21
CA ASP A 124 -27.86 -53.77 -19.06
C ASP A 124 -27.96 -52.69 -17.96
N GLY A 125 -27.25 -52.89 -16.85
CA GLY A 125 -27.15 -51.88 -15.80
C GLY A 125 -26.52 -50.58 -16.29
N LYS A 126 -25.42 -50.69 -17.05
CA LYS A 126 -24.77 -49.52 -17.67
C LYS A 126 -25.70 -48.84 -18.68
N ALA A 127 -26.36 -49.61 -19.55
CA ALA A 127 -27.31 -49.05 -20.53
C ALA A 127 -28.48 -48.32 -19.85
N ALA A 128 -28.97 -48.84 -18.72
CA ALA A 128 -30.01 -48.18 -17.92
C ALA A 128 -29.52 -46.87 -17.31
N MET A 129 -28.27 -46.80 -16.83
CA MET A 129 -27.66 -45.57 -16.31
C MET A 129 -27.35 -44.56 -17.42
N ASP A 130 -26.92 -44.99 -18.61
CA ASP A 130 -26.70 -44.14 -19.80
C ASP A 130 -28.00 -43.45 -20.24
N VAL A 131 -29.13 -44.14 -20.11
CA VAL A 131 -30.47 -43.62 -20.41
C VAL A 131 -30.98 -42.70 -19.30
N CYS A 132 -30.59 -42.95 -18.05
CA CYS A 132 -30.96 -42.13 -16.92
C CYS A 132 -30.39 -40.71 -17.08
N LYS A 133 -31.28 -39.71 -17.13
CA LYS A 133 -30.90 -38.30 -17.28
C LYS A 133 -30.55 -37.62 -15.96
N TYR A 134 -30.73 -38.31 -14.84
CA TYR A 134 -30.45 -37.81 -13.50
C TYR A 134 -31.08 -36.42 -13.21
N LYS A 135 -32.38 -36.27 -13.51
CA LYS A 135 -33.05 -34.97 -13.50
C LYS A 135 -33.05 -34.34 -12.10
N ALA A 136 -33.18 -35.15 -11.06
CA ALA A 136 -33.17 -34.67 -9.68
C ALA A 136 -31.77 -34.20 -9.25
N VAL A 137 -30.71 -34.89 -9.69
CA VAL A 137 -29.32 -34.43 -9.45
C VAL A 137 -29.07 -33.08 -10.13
N TRP A 138 -29.50 -32.93 -11.40
CA TRP A 138 -29.39 -31.66 -12.11
C TRP A 138 -30.26 -30.55 -11.52
N ALA A 139 -31.41 -30.86 -10.93
CA ALA A 139 -32.25 -29.87 -10.23
C ALA A 139 -31.53 -29.30 -9.00
N VAL A 140 -30.88 -30.16 -8.20
CA VAL A 140 -30.07 -29.71 -7.05
C VAL A 140 -28.90 -28.83 -7.52
N TYR A 141 -28.20 -29.24 -8.59
CA TYR A 141 -27.14 -28.45 -9.21
C TYR A 141 -27.64 -27.06 -9.64
N GLN A 142 -28.74 -27.00 -10.37
CA GLN A 142 -29.33 -25.74 -10.84
C GLN A 142 -29.81 -24.85 -9.69
N GLU A 143 -30.43 -25.40 -8.65
CA GLU A 143 -30.88 -24.63 -7.49
C GLU A 143 -29.70 -24.00 -6.73
N VAL A 144 -28.58 -24.73 -6.61
CA VAL A 144 -27.36 -24.18 -5.98
C VAL A 144 -26.77 -23.08 -6.86
N LEU A 145 -26.65 -23.30 -8.18
CA LEU A 145 -26.15 -22.28 -9.10
C LEU A 145 -27.02 -21.02 -9.11
N LEU A 146 -28.35 -21.16 -9.06
CA LEU A 146 -29.27 -20.03 -8.95
C LEU A 146 -29.17 -19.32 -7.58
N GLY A 147 -28.69 -20.04 -6.56
CA GLY A 147 -28.41 -19.51 -5.23
C GLY A 147 -27.03 -18.87 -5.09
N MET A 148 -26.09 -19.14 -6.01
CA MET A 148 -24.83 -18.42 -6.10
C MET A 148 -25.14 -16.99 -6.53
N GLU A 149 -25.15 -16.06 -5.57
CA GLU A 149 -25.46 -14.66 -5.85
C GLU A 149 -24.48 -14.11 -6.88
N GLU A 150 -24.99 -13.70 -8.03
CA GLU A 150 -24.21 -12.99 -9.04
C GLU A 150 -23.63 -11.72 -8.39
N LYS A 151 -22.31 -11.70 -8.23
CA LYS A 151 -21.59 -10.57 -7.67
C LYS A 151 -21.20 -9.63 -8.81
N VAL A 152 -21.62 -8.37 -8.71
CA VAL A 152 -21.27 -7.30 -9.64
C VAL A 152 -20.16 -6.43 -9.02
N VAL A 153 -19.40 -5.76 -9.88
CA VAL A 153 -18.36 -4.81 -9.46
C VAL A 153 -18.78 -3.42 -9.90
N THR A 154 -18.82 -2.50 -8.94
CA THR A 154 -19.25 -1.11 -9.11
C THR A 154 -18.26 -0.18 -8.42
N THR A 155 -18.22 1.08 -8.84
CA THR A 155 -17.34 2.11 -8.27
C THR A 155 -18.19 3.24 -7.72
N HIS A 156 -17.93 3.63 -6.48
CA HIS A 156 -18.67 4.63 -5.74
C HIS A 156 -17.76 5.77 -5.26
N GLU A 157 -18.29 6.97 -5.21
CA GLU A 157 -17.56 8.19 -4.84
C GLU A 157 -17.99 8.67 -3.44
N LEU A 158 -17.01 9.02 -2.61
CA LEU A 158 -17.20 9.48 -1.24
C LEU A 158 -16.44 10.79 -1.03
N GLY A 159 -17.13 11.84 -0.61
CA GLY A 159 -16.53 13.14 -0.29
C GLY A 159 -16.28 13.32 1.21
N PHE A 160 -15.09 13.77 1.57
CA PHE A 160 -14.68 14.09 2.95
C PHE A 160 -14.15 15.52 3.03
N GLU A 161 -14.93 16.44 3.60
CA GLU A 161 -14.59 17.86 3.70
C GLU A 161 -13.42 18.12 4.67
N GLY A 162 -12.33 18.73 4.19
CA GLY A 162 -11.15 19.05 5.00
C GLY A 162 -10.04 19.73 4.18
N GLU A 163 -9.33 20.67 4.79
CA GLU A 163 -8.33 21.50 4.08
C GLU A 163 -6.98 20.81 3.88
N ASP A 164 -6.57 19.97 4.84
CA ASP A 164 -5.21 19.43 4.94
C ASP A 164 -5.11 17.95 4.54
N TRP A 165 -5.99 17.49 3.65
CA TRP A 165 -5.92 16.09 3.19
C TRP A 165 -4.64 15.78 2.43
N ASP A 166 -4.06 16.75 1.71
CA ASP A 166 -2.76 16.60 1.06
C ASP A 166 -1.66 16.21 2.06
N TYR A 167 -1.60 16.92 3.19
CA TYR A 167 -0.68 16.66 4.29
C TYR A 167 -0.89 15.29 4.94
N VAL A 168 -2.15 14.87 5.10
CA VAL A 168 -2.48 13.54 5.63
C VAL A 168 -2.01 12.45 4.66
N LEU A 169 -2.27 12.59 3.35
CA LEU A 169 -1.93 11.58 2.36
C LEU A 169 -0.43 11.44 2.14
N GLU A 170 0.34 12.53 2.19
CA GLU A 170 1.82 12.48 2.14
C GLU A 170 2.42 11.55 3.20
N ARG A 171 1.73 11.37 4.33
CA ARG A 171 2.23 10.64 5.50
C ARG A 171 1.54 9.29 5.70
N ARG A 172 0.26 9.20 5.33
CA ARG A 172 -0.64 8.10 5.74
C ARG A 172 -1.52 7.58 4.59
N ASP A 173 -1.14 7.75 3.33
CA ASP A 173 -1.90 7.27 2.15
C ASP A 173 -2.41 5.82 2.31
N ALA A 174 -1.52 4.89 2.67
CA ALA A 174 -1.87 3.48 2.82
C ALA A 174 -2.87 3.24 3.98
N GLU A 175 -2.72 3.96 5.09
CA GLU A 175 -3.63 3.85 6.24
C GLU A 175 -5.02 4.40 5.90
N VAL A 176 -5.09 5.50 5.14
CA VAL A 176 -6.35 6.10 4.68
C VAL A 176 -7.08 5.15 3.71
N LYS A 177 -6.36 4.59 2.73
CA LYS A 177 -6.93 3.58 1.81
C LYS A 177 -7.47 2.37 2.55
N GLU A 178 -6.71 1.85 3.52
CA GLU A 178 -7.11 0.68 4.28
C GLU A 178 -8.32 0.97 5.19
N ALA A 179 -8.33 2.12 5.86
CA ALA A 179 -9.46 2.55 6.68
C ALA A 179 -10.74 2.71 5.84
N ALA A 180 -10.64 3.33 4.67
CA ALA A 180 -11.75 3.46 3.72
C ALA A 180 -12.27 2.08 3.27
N ALA A 181 -11.38 1.14 2.95
CA ALA A 181 -11.76 -0.20 2.51
C ALA A 181 -12.44 -1.01 3.61
N ILE A 182 -11.90 -1.01 4.84
CA ILE A 182 -12.46 -1.75 5.97
C ILE A 182 -13.86 -1.22 6.34
N GLU A 183 -14.02 0.10 6.39
CA GLU A 183 -15.32 0.69 6.75
C GLU A 183 -16.34 0.54 5.62
N THR A 184 -15.93 0.64 4.36
CA THR A 184 -16.78 0.33 3.19
C THR A 184 -17.27 -1.12 3.23
N ALA A 185 -16.35 -2.08 3.45
CA ALA A 185 -16.69 -3.49 3.56
C ALA A 185 -17.71 -3.73 4.69
N ARG A 186 -17.47 -3.12 5.86
CA ARG A 186 -18.36 -3.20 7.01
C ARG A 186 -19.73 -2.58 6.73
N ALA A 187 -19.79 -1.43 6.07
CA ALA A 187 -21.03 -0.74 5.75
C ALA A 187 -21.90 -1.59 4.82
N LEU A 188 -21.30 -2.28 3.86
CA LEU A 188 -21.99 -3.13 2.90
C LEU A 188 -22.20 -4.57 3.38
N GLY A 189 -21.63 -4.95 4.53
CA GLY A 189 -21.69 -6.31 5.07
C GLY A 189 -20.92 -7.32 4.22
N VAL A 190 -19.92 -6.87 3.47
CA VAL A 190 -19.06 -7.70 2.60
C VAL A 190 -17.69 -7.93 3.23
N GLY A 191 -16.90 -8.84 2.67
CA GLY A 191 -15.53 -9.07 3.09
C GLY A 191 -14.60 -7.90 2.71
N ARG A 192 -13.46 -7.76 3.39
CA ARG A 192 -12.45 -6.74 3.02
C ARG A 192 -11.90 -7.00 1.61
N GLU A 193 -11.81 -8.27 1.22
CA GLU A 193 -11.42 -8.77 -0.10
C GLU A 193 -12.42 -8.43 -1.20
N ASP A 194 -13.66 -8.10 -0.85
CA ASP A 194 -14.66 -7.63 -1.80
C ASP A 194 -14.45 -6.16 -2.19
N VAL A 195 -13.67 -5.38 -1.43
CA VAL A 195 -13.23 -4.04 -1.83
C VAL A 195 -11.94 -4.17 -2.65
N VAL A 196 -12.10 -4.07 -3.97
CA VAL A 196 -11.08 -4.37 -4.97
C VAL A 196 -10.06 -3.25 -5.07
N GLU A 197 -10.51 -2.00 -5.04
CA GLU A 197 -9.66 -0.84 -5.24
C GLU A 197 -10.17 0.36 -4.43
N VAL A 198 -9.22 1.18 -3.95
CA VAL A 198 -9.50 2.47 -3.32
C VAL A 198 -8.59 3.53 -3.95
N GLY A 199 -9.18 4.40 -4.76
CA GLY A 199 -8.56 5.59 -5.31
C GLY A 199 -8.77 6.79 -4.39
N LEU A 200 -7.75 7.64 -4.27
CA LEU A 200 -7.80 8.88 -3.50
C LEU A 200 -7.49 10.05 -4.43
N ASP A 201 -8.31 11.09 -4.40
CA ASP A 201 -8.10 12.32 -5.13
C ASP A 201 -8.31 13.52 -4.20
N VAL A 202 -7.31 14.40 -4.11
CA VAL A 202 -7.37 15.58 -3.23
C VAL A 202 -7.82 16.77 -4.06
N VAL A 203 -8.97 17.32 -3.70
CA VAL A 203 -9.50 18.55 -4.28
C VAL A 203 -9.39 19.68 -3.25
N PRO A 204 -9.48 20.96 -3.65
CA PRO A 204 -9.43 22.06 -2.68
C PRO A 204 -10.48 21.86 -1.57
N GLN A 205 -10.02 21.79 -0.32
CA GLN A 205 -10.85 21.62 0.89
C GLN A 205 -11.65 20.31 0.97
N SER A 206 -11.31 19.28 0.19
CA SER A 206 -11.94 17.96 0.35
C SER A 206 -11.06 16.83 -0.17
N LEU A 207 -11.27 15.63 0.38
CA LEU A 207 -10.78 14.38 -0.18
C LEU A 207 -11.94 13.68 -0.88
N VAL A 208 -11.72 13.24 -2.12
CA VAL A 208 -12.63 12.37 -2.86
C VAL A 208 -12.05 10.97 -2.86
N VAL A 209 -12.82 10.00 -2.38
CA VAL A 209 -12.43 8.59 -2.31
C VAL A 209 -13.29 7.80 -3.28
N PHE A 210 -12.65 7.10 -4.22
CA PHE A 210 -13.29 6.19 -5.14
C PHE A 210 -13.12 4.76 -4.64
N VAL A 211 -14.21 4.10 -4.26
CA VAL A 211 -14.19 2.71 -3.81
C VAL A 211 -14.80 1.80 -4.86
N THR A 212 -14.02 0.85 -5.34
CA THR A 212 -14.49 -0.21 -6.24
C THR A 212 -14.78 -1.45 -5.42
N VAL A 213 -16.04 -1.88 -5.37
CA VAL A 213 -16.51 -2.96 -4.51
C VAL A 213 -17.28 -4.00 -5.30
N ARG A 214 -17.07 -5.26 -4.91
CA ARG A 214 -17.76 -6.42 -5.43
C ARG A 214 -18.90 -6.79 -4.48
N HIS A 215 -20.14 -6.57 -4.90
CA HIS A 215 -21.32 -6.80 -4.08
C HIS A 215 -22.40 -7.61 -4.81
N SER A 216 -23.41 -8.04 -4.06
CA SER A 216 -24.56 -8.77 -4.62
C SER A 216 -25.27 -7.92 -5.68
N SER A 217 -25.58 -8.50 -6.84
CA SER A 217 -26.39 -7.89 -7.93
C SER A 217 -27.80 -7.47 -7.49
N LYS A 218 -28.27 -7.94 -6.33
CA LYS A 218 -29.55 -7.54 -5.74
C LYS A 218 -29.54 -6.10 -5.21
N LEU A 219 -28.36 -5.56 -4.90
CA LEU A 219 -28.21 -4.17 -4.48
C LEU A 219 -28.04 -3.29 -5.72
N SER A 220 -28.91 -2.30 -5.88
CA SER A 220 -28.72 -1.23 -6.86
C SER A 220 -27.64 -0.26 -6.39
N ASP A 221 -26.98 0.43 -7.34
CA ASP A 221 -25.98 1.45 -7.04
C ASP A 221 -26.47 2.48 -6.02
N SER A 222 -27.72 2.94 -6.17
CA SER A 222 -28.33 3.89 -5.23
C SER A 222 -28.49 3.37 -3.80
N GLN A 223 -28.71 2.06 -3.63
CA GLN A 223 -28.77 1.44 -2.30
C GLN A 223 -27.38 1.34 -1.70
N VAL A 224 -26.37 1.00 -2.51
CA VAL A 224 -24.97 0.97 -2.10
C VAL A 224 -24.54 2.37 -1.67
N ASP A 225 -24.76 3.40 -2.50
CA ASP A 225 -24.48 4.80 -2.18
C ASP A 225 -25.18 5.23 -0.89
N GLY A 226 -26.46 4.86 -0.72
CA GLY A 226 -27.23 5.17 0.48
C GLY A 226 -26.69 4.51 1.75
N MET A 227 -26.12 3.29 1.63
CA MET A 227 -25.46 2.60 2.74
C MET A 227 -24.10 3.23 3.07
N LEU A 228 -23.31 3.59 2.05
CA LEU A 228 -22.02 4.25 2.23
C LEU A 228 -22.19 5.66 2.82
N ALA A 229 -23.19 6.42 2.39
CA ALA A 229 -23.50 7.75 2.93
C ALA A 229 -23.94 7.72 4.41
N GLN A 230 -24.48 6.58 4.89
CA GLN A 230 -24.81 6.39 6.31
C GLN A 230 -23.60 5.97 7.15
N CYS A 231 -22.51 5.53 6.51
CA CYS A 231 -21.27 5.18 7.20
C CYS A 231 -20.56 6.45 7.69
N GLN A 232 -20.09 6.42 8.93
CA GLN A 232 -19.54 7.61 9.59
C GLN A 232 -18.05 7.82 9.35
N TYR A 233 -17.30 6.90 8.71
CA TYR A 233 -15.92 7.26 8.41
C TYR A 233 -14.98 7.24 9.62
N LYS A 234 -15.33 6.64 10.77
CA LYS A 234 -14.73 7.01 12.07
C LYS A 234 -13.22 6.78 12.16
N THR A 235 -12.74 5.67 11.60
CA THR A 235 -11.31 5.30 11.59
C THR A 235 -10.57 6.15 10.59
N LEU A 236 -11.17 6.44 9.44
CA LEU A 236 -10.60 7.35 8.45
C LEU A 236 -10.48 8.77 9.03
N TRP A 237 -11.52 9.28 9.68
CA TRP A 237 -11.51 10.58 10.36
C TRP A 237 -10.52 10.64 11.51
N ALA A 238 -10.22 9.53 12.18
CA ALA A 238 -9.19 9.48 13.21
C ALA A 238 -7.76 9.66 12.66
N LEU A 239 -7.55 9.45 11.35
CA LEU A 239 -6.28 9.70 10.68
C LEU A 239 -6.12 11.15 10.25
N TYR A 240 -7.22 11.90 10.13
CA TYR A 240 -7.21 13.30 9.74
C TYR A 240 -6.42 14.12 10.76
N ASP A 241 -5.47 14.90 10.26
CA ASP A 241 -4.61 15.77 11.05
C ASP A 241 -4.44 17.08 10.29
N THR A 242 -4.53 18.20 11.01
CA THR A 242 -4.37 19.52 10.41
C THR A 242 -2.90 19.84 10.27
N ARG A 243 -2.53 20.54 9.20
CA ARG A 243 -1.16 21.03 9.04
C ARG A 243 -0.84 21.96 10.22
N PRO A 244 0.30 21.77 10.92
CA PRO A 244 0.69 22.70 11.96
C PRO A 244 0.77 24.12 11.40
N LEU A 245 0.15 25.09 12.09
CA LEU A 245 0.21 26.51 11.72
C LEU A 245 1.67 26.97 11.62
N GLU A 246 2.18 27.23 10.42
CA GLU A 246 3.51 27.80 10.24
C GLU A 246 3.41 29.32 10.04
N SER A 247 4.24 30.09 10.75
CA SER A 247 4.46 31.49 10.40
C SER A 247 5.11 31.60 9.01
N ALA A 248 5.01 32.77 8.37
CA ALA A 248 5.89 33.07 7.25
C ALA A 248 7.37 33.00 7.67
N VAL A 249 8.29 33.00 6.70
CA VAL A 249 9.71 33.17 6.99
C VAL A 249 9.93 34.60 7.47
N LEU A 250 10.24 34.73 8.76
CA LEU A 250 10.48 36.01 9.44
C LEU A 250 11.98 36.25 9.56
N THR A 251 12.41 37.51 9.49
CA THR A 251 13.83 37.87 9.59
C THR A 251 14.10 38.73 10.81
N ARG A 252 15.00 38.28 11.70
CA ARG A 252 15.54 39.10 12.78
C ARG A 252 16.93 39.60 12.44
N ARG A 253 17.10 40.93 12.45
CA ARG A 253 18.40 41.59 12.31
C ARG A 253 19.03 41.82 13.69
N PHE A 254 20.30 41.46 13.83
CA PHE A 254 21.17 41.79 14.95
C PHE A 254 22.30 42.70 14.45
N ASP A 255 22.42 43.88 15.06
CA ASP A 255 23.47 44.83 14.70
C ASP A 255 24.81 44.39 15.33
N GLY A 256 25.88 44.56 14.55
CA GLY A 256 27.24 44.20 14.94
C GLY A 256 28.09 43.82 13.74
N ASP A 257 29.40 44.01 13.86
CA ASP A 257 30.41 43.55 12.88
C ASP A 257 30.93 42.16 13.28
N ASP A 258 31.66 41.47 12.40
CA ASP A 258 32.37 40.22 12.73
C ASP A 258 31.49 38.99 13.12
N TRP A 259 30.20 39.01 12.74
CA TRP A 259 29.32 37.84 12.88
C TRP A 259 29.72 36.65 12.00
N ASP A 260 30.52 36.88 10.96
CA ASP A 260 31.15 35.85 10.12
C ASP A 260 31.92 34.83 10.98
N ILE A 261 32.64 35.29 12.00
CA ILE A 261 33.41 34.43 12.92
C ILE A 261 32.48 33.48 13.70
N VAL A 262 31.33 34.00 14.16
CA VAL A 262 30.37 33.23 14.97
C VAL A 262 29.65 32.20 14.10
N ILE A 263 29.30 32.56 12.87
CA ILE A 263 28.68 31.63 11.91
C ILE A 263 29.68 30.54 11.51
N ASP A 264 30.93 30.89 11.22
CA ASP A 264 31.92 29.89 10.77
C ASP A 264 32.40 28.96 11.89
N GLY A 265 32.45 29.45 13.13
CA GLY A 265 32.98 28.69 14.28
C GLY A 265 31.94 28.13 15.24
N SER A 266 30.69 28.63 15.24
CA SER A 266 29.69 28.33 16.28
C SER A 266 28.24 28.48 15.83
N ARG A 267 27.93 28.26 14.53
CA ARG A 267 26.56 28.34 13.98
C ARG A 267 25.51 27.58 14.80
N GLY A 268 25.76 26.32 15.15
CA GLY A 268 24.80 25.53 15.94
C GLY A 268 24.50 26.13 17.32
N LYS A 269 25.50 26.74 17.98
CA LYS A 269 25.29 27.41 19.28
C LYS A 269 24.51 28.72 19.12
N LEU A 270 24.75 29.44 18.02
CA LEU A 270 24.01 30.64 17.67
C LEU A 270 22.54 30.33 17.38
N GLU A 271 22.28 29.30 16.58
CA GLU A 271 20.93 28.83 16.25
C GLU A 271 20.20 28.30 17.51
N ASP A 272 20.87 27.52 18.35
CA ASP A 272 20.29 27.05 19.62
C ASP A 272 19.95 28.20 20.58
N ALA A 273 20.85 29.17 20.75
CA ALA A 273 20.62 30.36 21.57
C ALA A 273 19.47 31.19 21.00
N PHE A 274 19.47 31.43 19.68
CA PHE A 274 18.41 32.16 19.01
C PHE A 274 17.04 31.47 19.16
N CYS A 275 16.95 30.16 18.93
CA CYS A 275 15.71 29.41 19.07
C CYS A 275 15.22 29.39 20.53
N ARG A 276 16.12 29.26 21.52
CA ARG A 276 15.78 29.30 22.95
C ARG A 276 15.22 30.65 23.38
N GLU A 277 15.90 31.73 22.99
CA GLU A 277 15.50 33.09 23.36
C GLU A 277 14.25 33.55 22.60
N THR A 278 14.10 33.17 21.33
CA THR A 278 12.87 33.41 20.55
C THR A 278 11.69 32.64 21.15
N ALA A 279 11.90 31.39 21.56
CA ALA A 279 10.87 30.61 22.23
C ALA A 279 10.46 31.24 23.57
N ALA A 280 11.42 31.74 24.35
CA ALA A 280 11.14 32.48 25.58
C ALA A 280 10.37 33.79 25.33
N ALA A 281 10.72 34.54 24.27
CA ALA A 281 10.04 35.77 23.88
C ALA A 281 8.56 35.56 23.49
N LEU A 282 8.28 34.42 22.84
CA LEU A 282 6.95 34.09 22.34
C LEU A 282 6.15 33.23 23.32
N GLY A 283 6.78 32.67 24.36
CA GLY A 283 6.14 31.75 25.29
C GLY A 283 5.83 30.37 24.68
N VAL A 284 6.60 29.96 23.68
CA VAL A 284 6.43 28.68 22.95
C VAL A 284 7.57 27.70 23.29
N SER A 285 7.46 26.45 22.86
CA SER A 285 8.55 25.47 23.00
C SER A 285 9.70 25.78 22.04
N GLN A 286 10.95 25.54 22.45
CA GLN A 286 12.12 25.70 21.58
C GLN A 286 12.00 24.89 20.27
N ARG A 287 11.32 23.72 20.32
CA ARG A 287 11.09 22.86 19.14
C ARG A 287 10.16 23.50 18.11
N GLN A 288 9.41 24.52 18.50
CA GLN A 288 8.50 25.25 17.61
C GLN A 288 9.22 26.36 16.85
N VAL A 289 10.45 26.74 17.22
CA VAL A 289 11.21 27.76 16.50
C VAL A 289 12.24 27.08 15.63
N VAL A 290 12.15 27.29 14.32
CA VAL A 290 13.07 26.70 13.34
C VAL A 290 13.88 27.82 12.70
N CYS A 291 15.20 27.77 12.85
CA CYS A 291 16.11 28.63 12.10
C CYS A 291 16.21 28.10 10.67
N VAL A 292 15.92 28.96 9.69
CA VAL A 292 15.93 28.65 8.26
C VAL A 292 17.29 29.01 7.66
N ASP A 293 17.80 30.21 7.95
CA ASP A 293 19.10 30.63 7.44
C ASP A 293 19.75 31.76 8.27
N CYS A 294 21.07 31.92 8.14
CA CYS A 294 21.85 33.00 8.75
C CYS A 294 22.66 33.74 7.67
N ARG A 295 22.40 35.05 7.46
CA ARG A 295 23.10 35.87 6.45
C ARG A 295 24.04 36.90 7.08
N ILE A 296 25.17 37.15 6.42
CA ILE A 296 26.33 37.95 6.91
C ILE A 296 26.30 39.38 6.33
N GLY A 297 26.80 40.35 7.13
CA GLY A 297 26.91 41.78 6.84
C GLY A 297 26.53 42.59 8.08
N SER A 298 25.28 42.39 8.52
CA SER A 298 24.86 42.38 9.92
C SER A 298 24.14 41.04 10.10
N LEU A 299 24.14 40.41 11.28
CA LEU A 299 23.54 39.07 11.39
C LEU A 299 22.04 39.14 11.12
N PHE A 300 21.59 38.48 10.06
CA PHE A 300 20.18 38.24 9.80
C PHE A 300 19.88 36.77 10.05
N VAL A 301 18.94 36.50 10.95
CA VAL A 301 18.44 35.15 11.22
C VAL A 301 17.05 35.06 10.63
N ASP A 302 16.89 34.22 9.60
CA ASP A 302 15.61 33.88 9.01
C ASP A 302 15.03 32.68 9.76
N PHE A 303 13.80 32.76 10.23
CA PHE A 303 13.19 31.75 11.09
C PHE A 303 11.69 31.58 10.84
N LYS A 304 11.16 30.43 11.23
CA LYS A 304 9.73 30.11 11.27
C LYS A 304 9.31 29.67 12.66
N VAL A 305 8.04 29.89 13.00
CA VAL A 305 7.43 29.38 14.22
C VAL A 305 6.29 28.43 13.86
N LEU A 306 6.38 27.20 14.35
CA LEU A 306 5.45 26.11 14.11
C LEU A 306 4.39 26.04 15.23
N GLY A 307 3.14 25.83 14.86
CA GLY A 307 2.01 25.72 15.79
C GLY A 307 1.77 27.00 16.61
N CYS A 308 2.11 28.17 16.08
CA CYS A 308 1.88 29.44 16.77
C CYS A 308 0.59 30.09 16.28
N ALA A 309 -0.34 30.37 17.19
CA ALA A 309 -1.59 31.07 16.87
C ALA A 309 -1.43 32.60 16.74
N MET A 310 -0.23 33.12 17.04
CA MET A 310 0.07 34.55 16.93
C MET A 310 0.28 34.94 15.46
N SER A 311 -0.12 36.15 15.10
CA SER A 311 0.16 36.67 13.75
C SER A 311 1.66 36.93 13.55
N ASP A 312 2.12 36.86 12.30
CA ASP A 312 3.50 37.19 11.93
C ASP A 312 3.95 38.58 12.46
N ALA A 313 3.04 39.56 12.46
CA ALA A 313 3.30 40.90 12.98
C ALA A 313 3.54 40.88 14.50
N GLU A 314 2.74 40.12 15.24
CA GLU A 314 2.88 39.99 16.69
C GLU A 314 4.14 39.21 17.07
N ILE A 315 4.48 38.15 16.31
CA ILE A 315 5.73 37.41 16.46
C ILE A 315 6.93 38.35 16.25
N MET A 316 6.89 39.18 15.20
CA MET A 316 7.94 40.16 14.92
C MET A 316 8.04 41.26 15.98
N GLU A 317 6.94 41.69 16.57
CA GLU A 317 6.94 42.68 17.64
C GLU A 317 7.59 42.14 18.92
N ARG A 318 7.16 40.95 19.37
CA ARG A 318 7.70 40.34 20.59
C ARG A 318 9.16 39.94 20.46
N THR A 319 9.57 39.43 19.29
CA THR A 319 10.99 39.16 19.01
C THR A 319 11.81 40.44 18.93
N LYS A 320 11.30 41.54 18.37
CA LYS A 320 12.02 42.83 18.41
C LYS A 320 12.19 43.38 19.82
N ALA A 321 11.20 43.20 20.69
CA ALA A 321 11.22 43.66 22.08
C ALA A 321 12.12 42.81 22.99
N HIS A 322 12.46 41.57 22.58
CA HIS A 322 13.31 40.68 23.35
C HIS A 322 14.80 41.08 23.27
N PRO A 323 15.55 41.07 24.37
CA PRO A 323 16.93 41.57 24.42
C PRO A 323 18.01 40.61 23.87
N TYR A 324 17.72 39.30 23.70
CA TYR A 324 18.63 38.30 23.13
C TYR A 324 20.05 38.26 23.73
N HIS A 325 20.14 38.12 25.05
CA HIS A 325 21.39 38.15 25.79
C HIS A 325 22.35 37.00 25.43
N GLU A 326 21.84 35.80 25.16
CA GLU A 326 22.69 34.66 24.79
C GLU A 326 23.27 34.83 23.39
N VAL A 327 22.46 35.29 22.42
CA VAL A 327 22.94 35.60 21.06
C VAL A 327 24.00 36.72 21.09
N HIS A 328 23.77 37.78 21.88
CA HIS A 328 24.74 38.86 22.04
C HIS A 328 26.01 38.44 22.81
N ALA A 329 25.93 37.47 23.71
CA ALA A 329 27.11 36.96 24.43
C ALA A 329 28.06 36.14 23.54
N LEU A 330 27.56 35.58 22.44
CA LEU A 330 28.38 34.88 21.44
C LEU A 330 29.10 35.85 20.50
N HIS A 331 28.71 37.11 20.48
CA HIS A 331 29.36 38.15 19.67
C HIS A 331 30.74 38.48 20.25
N VAL A 332 31.80 38.18 19.50
CA VAL A 332 33.18 38.51 19.87
C VAL A 332 33.76 39.45 18.81
N PRO A 333 33.86 40.76 19.07
CA PRO A 333 34.46 41.70 18.13
C PRO A 333 35.92 41.33 17.83
N ARG A 334 36.37 41.47 16.57
CA ARG A 334 37.80 41.36 16.27
C ARG A 334 38.56 42.43 17.06
N ILE A 335 39.55 42.02 17.86
CA ILE A 335 40.50 42.97 18.47
C ILE A 335 41.32 43.58 17.32
N ARG A 336 40.93 44.78 16.88
CA ARG A 336 41.77 45.59 15.99
C ARG A 336 42.93 46.14 16.82
N PHE A 337 44.12 45.56 16.67
CA PHE A 337 45.34 46.24 17.10
C PHE A 337 45.52 47.48 16.22
N SER A 338 45.06 48.63 16.71
CA SER A 338 45.39 49.93 16.13
C SER A 338 46.90 50.13 16.23
N SER A 339 47.62 49.95 15.12
CA SER A 339 49.02 50.30 14.97
C SER A 339 49.18 51.83 14.87
N ASN A 340 48.97 52.54 15.98
CA ASN A 340 49.37 53.95 16.09
C ASN A 340 49.86 54.25 17.51
N GLY A 341 51.18 54.39 17.67
CA GLY A 341 51.77 54.80 18.95
C GLY A 341 53.21 54.35 19.13
N ARG A 342 54.15 55.06 18.49
CA ARG A 342 55.58 54.97 18.81
C ARG A 342 55.81 55.60 20.19
N ALA A 343 55.90 54.81 21.26
CA ALA A 343 56.52 55.22 22.52
C ALA A 343 56.89 54.00 23.40
N SER A 344 58.20 53.82 23.57
CA SER A 344 58.92 53.29 24.76
C SER A 344 58.35 52.08 25.52
N VAL A 345 59.06 50.97 25.37
CA VAL A 345 59.08 49.79 26.26
C VAL A 345 59.32 50.22 27.73
N PRO A 346 58.72 49.50 28.70
CA PRO A 346 59.59 48.66 29.51
C PRO A 346 59.14 47.19 29.57
N ARG A 347 60.16 46.40 29.30
CA ARG A 347 60.39 44.96 29.30
C ARG A 347 59.90 44.21 30.55
N ALA A 348 59.10 43.16 30.34
CA ALA A 348 59.01 41.87 31.05
C ALA A 348 57.62 41.26 30.72
N LEU A 349 57.39 40.02 30.25
CA LEU A 349 58.14 38.79 30.10
C LEU A 349 57.40 37.92 29.04
N THR A 350 58.17 37.29 28.14
CA THR A 350 57.97 35.97 27.54
C THR A 350 56.62 35.57 26.92
N SER A 351 56.58 35.40 25.59
CA SER A 351 56.15 34.13 24.96
C SER A 351 56.45 34.14 23.45
N SER A 352 56.86 32.97 22.96
CA SER A 352 57.52 32.69 21.69
C SER A 352 56.92 33.36 20.44
N GLU A 353 57.76 34.09 19.70
CA GLU A 353 57.54 34.41 18.30
C GLU A 353 57.62 33.14 17.45
N VAL A 354 56.53 32.83 16.74
CA VAL A 354 56.60 32.08 15.49
C VAL A 354 56.76 33.12 14.38
N VAL A 355 57.96 33.19 13.83
CA VAL A 355 58.28 33.99 12.64
C VAL A 355 57.65 33.30 11.42
N VAL A 356 56.64 33.92 10.81
CA VAL A 356 56.15 33.51 9.48
C VAL A 356 56.98 34.27 8.43
N PRO A 357 57.62 33.60 7.45
CA PRO A 357 58.47 34.26 6.48
C PRO A 357 57.64 35.09 5.50
N ALA A 358 58.11 36.31 5.22
CA ALA A 358 57.54 37.19 4.20
C ALA A 358 57.63 36.53 2.82
N GLY A 359 56.47 36.21 2.23
CA GLY A 359 56.35 35.58 0.91
C GLY A 359 55.39 34.38 0.84
N ALA A 360 54.74 33.98 1.94
CA ALA A 360 53.75 32.91 1.89
C ALA A 360 52.45 33.36 1.19
N PRO A 361 51.85 32.54 0.31
CA PRO A 361 50.58 32.86 -0.34
C PRO A 361 49.46 32.98 0.71
N VAL A 362 48.75 34.11 0.68
CA VAL A 362 47.57 34.36 1.52
C VAL A 362 46.36 33.76 0.81
N TRP A 363 45.75 32.77 1.44
CA TRP A 363 44.56 32.11 0.91
C TRP A 363 43.31 32.79 1.47
N ALA A 364 42.39 33.18 0.60
CA ALA A 364 41.09 33.71 0.97
C ALA A 364 40.00 32.69 0.60
N GLN A 365 39.08 32.44 1.52
CA GLN A 365 37.96 31.52 1.32
C GLN A 365 36.73 32.31 0.86
N HIS A 366 36.08 31.83 -0.21
CA HIS A 366 34.91 32.46 -0.79
C HIS A 366 33.83 31.41 -1.04
N SER A 367 32.57 31.80 -0.89
CA SER A 367 31.40 30.99 -1.25
C SER A 367 30.62 31.68 -2.36
N VAL A 368 30.11 30.89 -3.29
CA VAL A 368 29.29 31.35 -4.42
C VAL A 368 28.08 30.44 -4.53
N GLY A 369 26.89 31.03 -4.56
CA GLY A 369 25.63 30.31 -4.71
C GLY A 369 25.06 30.46 -6.11
N PHE A 370 24.56 29.37 -6.67
CA PHE A 370 23.88 29.33 -7.97
C PHE A 370 22.40 28.99 -7.76
N LYS A 371 21.51 29.70 -8.45
CA LYS A 371 20.06 29.41 -8.43
C LYS A 371 19.69 28.49 -9.60
N GLY A 372 18.85 27.49 -9.35
CA GLY A 372 18.34 26.55 -10.36
C GLY A 372 17.52 25.42 -9.72
N GLU A 373 16.87 24.63 -10.55
CA GLU A 373 16.11 23.43 -10.17
C GLU A 373 17.00 22.17 -10.33
N ASP A 374 16.70 21.09 -9.61
CA ASP A 374 17.39 19.79 -9.68
C ASP A 374 18.89 19.80 -9.35
N TRP A 375 19.37 20.76 -8.55
CA TRP A 375 20.77 20.79 -8.10
C TRP A 375 21.18 19.52 -7.35
N ASP A 376 20.26 18.91 -6.59
CA ASP A 376 20.54 17.66 -5.87
C ASP A 376 20.96 16.54 -6.84
N HIS A 377 20.25 16.38 -7.95
CA HIS A 377 20.57 15.40 -8.99
C HIS A 377 21.87 15.76 -9.73
N VAL A 378 22.12 17.04 -10.00
CA VAL A 378 23.35 17.50 -10.69
C VAL A 378 24.60 17.32 -9.82
N VAL A 379 24.49 17.61 -8.52
CA VAL A 379 25.56 17.41 -7.53
C VAL A 379 25.85 15.92 -7.37
N GLU A 380 24.82 15.07 -7.31
CA GLU A 380 24.96 13.62 -7.18
C GLU A 380 25.58 12.97 -8.43
N THR A 381 25.13 13.36 -9.63
CA THR A 381 25.57 12.70 -10.88
C THR A 381 26.85 13.31 -11.47
N ARG A 382 27.12 14.60 -11.23
CA ARG A 382 28.19 15.35 -11.91
C ARG A 382 28.96 16.32 -11.00
N GLY A 383 28.89 16.14 -9.67
CA GLY A 383 29.54 17.05 -8.72
C GLY A 383 31.03 17.29 -8.96
N GLU A 384 31.80 16.26 -9.33
CA GLU A 384 33.23 16.41 -9.64
C GLU A 384 33.50 17.26 -10.90
N ASP A 385 32.66 17.15 -11.92
CA ASP A 385 32.75 17.97 -13.14
C ASP A 385 32.45 19.44 -12.81
N VAL A 386 31.43 19.68 -11.98
CA VAL A 386 31.03 21.03 -11.54
C VAL A 386 32.13 21.69 -10.72
N MET A 387 32.71 20.97 -9.75
CA MET A 387 33.84 21.50 -8.95
C MET A 387 35.06 21.81 -9.81
N ARG A 388 35.38 20.95 -10.79
CA ARG A 388 36.51 21.16 -11.70
C ARG A 388 36.28 22.35 -12.63
N ALA A 389 35.08 22.47 -13.21
CA ALA A 389 34.72 23.60 -14.05
C ALA A 389 34.75 24.91 -13.26
N PHE A 390 34.19 24.91 -12.05
CA PHE A 390 34.19 26.08 -11.16
C PHE A 390 35.60 26.52 -10.77
N ALA A 391 36.48 25.58 -10.38
CA ALA A 391 37.86 25.89 -10.04
C ALA A 391 38.61 26.51 -11.23
N LYS A 392 38.42 25.94 -12.42
CA LYS A 392 39.04 26.43 -13.66
C LYS A 392 38.56 27.82 -14.07
N GLU A 393 37.25 28.05 -14.01
CA GLU A 393 36.65 29.34 -14.39
C GLU A 393 36.99 30.43 -13.38
N THR A 394 37.00 30.11 -12.08
CA THR A 394 37.42 31.02 -11.02
C THR A 394 38.90 31.39 -11.15
N ALA A 395 39.76 30.41 -11.45
CA ALA A 395 41.18 30.67 -11.68
C ALA A 395 41.39 31.63 -12.87
N ALA A 396 40.67 31.40 -13.98
CA ALA A 396 40.70 32.29 -15.13
C ALA A 396 40.16 33.70 -14.84
N ALA A 397 39.07 33.82 -14.08
CA ALA A 397 38.44 35.09 -13.73
C ALA A 397 39.28 35.95 -12.77
N VAL A 398 39.99 35.31 -11.84
CA VAL A 398 40.87 35.99 -10.87
C VAL A 398 42.29 36.16 -11.41
N GLY A 399 42.62 35.53 -12.54
CA GLY A 399 43.93 35.65 -13.20
C GLY A 399 45.04 34.84 -12.51
N VAL A 400 44.68 33.75 -11.83
CA VAL A 400 45.61 32.83 -11.15
C VAL A 400 45.71 31.51 -11.91
N ASP A 401 46.78 30.73 -11.70
CA ASP A 401 46.88 29.39 -12.28
C ASP A 401 45.85 28.43 -11.67
N GLU A 402 45.58 27.28 -12.32
CA GLU A 402 44.61 26.29 -11.82
C GLU A 402 44.96 25.75 -10.41
N GLY A 403 46.23 25.90 -9.98
CA GLY A 403 46.67 25.60 -8.62
C GLY A 403 46.43 26.73 -7.61
N GLY A 404 45.89 27.88 -8.01
CA GLY A 404 45.50 29.01 -7.15
C GLY A 404 44.11 28.87 -6.53
N VAL A 405 43.30 27.91 -7.00
CA VAL A 405 41.97 27.60 -6.47
C VAL A 405 41.97 26.18 -5.93
N ARG A 406 41.80 26.02 -4.61
CA ARG A 406 41.88 24.73 -3.91
C ARG A 406 40.80 24.60 -2.86
N GLY A 407 40.40 23.36 -2.56
CA GLY A 407 39.42 23.07 -1.51
C GLY A 407 37.98 23.43 -1.88
N VAL A 408 37.63 23.34 -3.18
CA VAL A 408 36.24 23.52 -3.63
C VAL A 408 35.41 22.35 -3.10
N VAL A 409 34.33 22.67 -2.37
CA VAL A 409 33.39 21.71 -1.81
C VAL A 409 31.98 22.19 -2.15
N LEU A 410 31.15 21.30 -2.70
CA LEU A 410 29.73 21.56 -2.92
C LEU A 410 29.01 21.38 -1.57
N LYS A 411 28.18 22.36 -1.19
CA LYS A 411 27.43 22.38 0.06
C LYS A 411 25.95 22.42 -0.21
#